data_AF-A0A6B3ELQ5-F1
#
_entry.id   AF-A0A6B3ELQ5-F1
#
_cell.length_a   1.000
_cell.length_b   1.000
_cell.length_c   1.000
_cell.angle_alpha   90.00
_cell.angle_beta   90.00
_cell.angle_gamma   90.00
#
_symmetry.space_group_name_H-M   'P 1'
#
loop_
_entity.id
_entity.type
_entity.pdbx_description
1 polymer ?
#
loop_
_entity_poly.entity_id
_entity_poly.type
_entity_poly.pdbx_seq_one_letter_code
_entity_poly.pdbx_strand_id
1 'polypeptide(L)' 'ACGKNDDDKGSGGSGGGKKITIGIKVDQPGLGQKLPSGEYAGFDVDVARYVAKALGYKTNQIVWKEA' A
#
# COMPACT_ATOMS: atom_id res chain seq x y z
N ALA A 1 16.56 -4.07 -35.79
CA ALA A 1 17.03 -2.79 -35.23
C ALA A 1 15.88 -2.13 -34.48
N CYS A 2 16.18 -1.52 -33.33
CA CYS A 2 15.32 -0.82 -32.36
C CYS A 2 14.43 0.26 -33.02
N GLY A 3 13.31 0.72 -32.47
CA GLY A 3 12.69 0.50 -31.17
C GLY A 3 11.68 1.63 -30.91
N LYS A 4 10.66 1.35 -30.08
CA LYS A 4 9.97 2.29 -29.20
C LYS A 4 9.05 1.47 -28.29
N ASN A 5 9.55 1.10 -27.12
CA ASN A 5 8.72 0.60 -26.02
C ASN A 5 8.46 1.80 -25.11
N ASP A 6 7.29 2.41 -25.24
CA ASP A 6 6.78 3.44 -24.31
C ASP A 6 5.29 3.17 -24.05
N ASP A 7 4.98 1.97 -23.56
CA ASP A 7 3.75 1.71 -22.83
C ASP A 7 4.10 1.51 -21.35
N ASP A 8 4.77 2.51 -20.77
CA ASP A 8 4.88 2.66 -19.33
C ASP A 8 3.50 3.08 -18.79
N LYS A 9 2.58 2.11 -18.76
CA LYS A 9 1.32 2.19 -18.02
C LYS A 9 1.63 2.02 -16.52
N GLY A 10 2.36 2.99 -15.98
CA GLY A 10 2.56 3.20 -14.54
C GLY A 10 1.73 4.39 -14.03
N SER A 11 0.51 4.57 -14.52
CA SER A 11 -0.41 5.62 -14.04
C SER A 11 -0.80 5.34 -12.59
N GLY A 12 -0.26 6.14 -11.66
CA GLY A 12 -0.61 6.09 -10.25
C GLY A 12 -0.63 7.44 -9.54
N GLY A 13 -0.68 8.54 -10.30
CA GLY A 13 -0.61 9.90 -9.78
C GLY A 13 -1.85 10.73 -10.14
N SER A 14 -3.06 10.33 -9.76
CA SER A 14 -4.26 11.14 -10.04
C SER A 14 -5.39 10.75 -9.09
N GLY A 15 -6.05 11.61 -8.36
CA GLY A 15 -6.25 13.06 -8.38
C GLY A 15 -7.62 13.36 -7.78
N GLY A 16 -8.49 12.34 -7.67
CA GLY A 16 -9.73 12.34 -6.90
C GLY A 16 -10.00 10.95 -6.34
N GLY A 17 -10.45 10.84 -5.08
CA GLY A 17 -10.93 9.58 -4.49
C GLY A 17 -9.90 8.45 -4.32
N LYS A 18 -8.59 8.76 -4.42
CA LYS A 18 -7.49 7.80 -4.46
C LYS A 18 -7.47 6.89 -3.23
N LYS A 19 -7.58 5.58 -3.44
CA LYS A 19 -7.19 4.57 -2.45
C LYS A 19 -5.72 4.22 -2.65
N ILE A 20 -4.96 4.12 -1.58
CA ILE A 20 -3.56 3.72 -1.62
C ILE A 20 -3.47 2.23 -1.31
N THR A 21 -2.89 1.45 -2.23
CA THR A 21 -2.68 0.03 -2.01
C THR A 21 -1.31 -0.17 -1.37
N ILE A 22 -1.28 -0.81 -0.20
CA ILE A 22 -0.07 -1.08 0.56
C ILE A 22 0.09 -2.59 0.62
N GLY A 23 1.16 -3.08 -0.01
CA GLY A 23 1.55 -4.48 0.06
C GLY A 23 2.27 -4.74 1.37
N ILE A 24 1.80 -5.71 2.16
CA ILE A 24 2.51 -6.16 3.35
C ILE A 24 2.72 -7.67 3.29
N LYS A 25 3.88 -8.11 3.78
CA LYS A 25 4.16 -9.51 4.03
C LYS A 25 3.56 -9.90 5.37
N VAL A 26 2.53 -10.75 5.35
CA VAL A 26 1.81 -11.19 6.57
C VAL A 26 2.46 -12.40 7.26
N ASP A 27 3.55 -12.87 6.68
CA ASP A 27 4.30 -14.07 7.04
C ASP A 27 5.38 -13.81 8.10
N GLN A 28 5.53 -12.57 8.59
CA GLN A 28 6.57 -12.19 9.54
C GLN A 28 6.03 -11.55 10.82
N PRO A 29 5.98 -12.29 11.95
CA PRO A 29 5.54 -11.76 13.22
C PRO A 29 6.42 -10.57 13.64
N GLY A 30 5.79 -9.41 13.85
CA GLY A 30 6.45 -8.15 14.21
C GLY A 30 6.61 -7.14 13.06
N LEU A 31 6.61 -7.59 11.79
CA LEU A 31 6.74 -6.72 10.61
C LEU A 31 5.40 -6.51 9.90
N GLY A 32 4.70 -7.60 9.61
CA GLY A 32 3.33 -7.59 9.11
C GLY A 32 2.62 -8.87 9.56
N GLN A 33 1.54 -8.72 10.33
CA GLN A 33 0.69 -9.81 10.78
C GLN A 33 -0.77 -9.43 10.57
N LYS A 34 -1.55 -10.39 10.10
CA LYS A 34 -3.00 -10.27 10.04
C LYS A 34 -3.57 -10.77 11.36
N LEU A 35 -4.21 -9.89 12.11
CA LEU A 35 -4.92 -10.25 13.32
C LEU A 35 -6.15 -11.10 12.97
N PRO A 36 -6.61 -11.95 13.90
CA PRO A 36 -7.88 -12.66 13.75
C PRO A 36 -9.09 -11.73 13.61
N SER A 37 -8.97 -10.44 13.98
CA SER A 37 -9.96 -9.39 13.71
C SER A 37 -10.05 -8.98 12.24
N GLY A 38 -9.14 -9.44 11.38
CA GLY A 38 -9.02 -9.00 9.99
C GLY A 38 -8.23 -7.71 9.80
N GLU A 39 -7.76 -7.10 10.89
CA GLU A 39 -6.85 -5.95 10.83
C GLU A 39 -5.41 -6.39 10.62
N TYR A 40 -4.62 -5.52 10.00
CA TYR A 40 -3.18 -5.72 9.90
C TYR A 40 -2.50 -4.97 11.04
N ALA A 41 -1.44 -5.57 11.59
CA ALA A 41 -0.54 -4.95 12.57
C ALA A 41 0.91 -5.33 12.29
N GLY A 42 1.84 -4.62 12.88
CA GLY A 42 3.27 -4.81 12.67
C GLY A 42 3.95 -3.49 12.32
N PHE A 43 5.27 -3.49 12.39
CA PHE A 43 6.06 -2.30 12.13
C PHE A 43 5.79 -1.70 10.74
N ASP A 44 5.69 -2.54 9.70
CA ASP A 44 5.41 -2.07 8.33
C ASP A 44 4.02 -1.44 8.23
N VAL A 45 3.05 -1.97 8.98
CA VAL A 45 1.67 -1.44 9.02
C VAL A 45 1.63 -0.07 9.71
N ASP A 46 2.35 0.09 10.81
CA ASP A 46 2.38 1.36 11.54
C ASP A 46 3.09 2.45 10.75
N VAL A 47 4.22 2.12 10.12
CA VAL A 47 4.94 3.03 9.21
C VAL A 47 4.07 3.37 8.00
N ALA A 48 3.40 2.40 7.40
CA ALA A 48 2.49 2.61 6.27
C ALA A 48 1.32 3.55 6.64
N ARG A 49 0.70 3.35 7.80
CA ARG A 49 -0.35 4.25 8.31
C ARG A 49 0.19 5.66 8.56
N TYR A 50 1.39 5.77 9.11
CA TYR A 50 2.05 7.07 9.34
C TYR A 50 2.32 7.81 8.03
N VAL A 51 2.90 7.14 7.04
CA VAL A 51 3.18 7.71 5.70
C VAL A 51 1.87 8.09 4.99
N ALA A 52 0.86 7.21 5.00
CA ALA A 52 -0.45 7.49 4.42
C ALA A 52 -1.09 8.74 5.03
N LYS A 53 -1.03 8.88 6.37
CA LYS A 53 -1.51 10.07 7.07
C LYS A 53 -0.72 11.32 6.69
N ALA A 54 0.60 11.23 6.60
CA ALA A 54 1.46 12.35 6.16
C ALA A 54 1.16 12.78 4.72
N LEU A 55 0.75 11.84 3.86
CA LEU A 55 0.31 12.09 2.49
C LEU A 55 -1.16 12.56 2.38
N GLY A 56 -1.88 12.68 3.49
CA GLY A 56 -3.26 13.15 3.53
C GLY A 56 -4.32 12.07 3.25
N TYR A 57 -3.94 10.79 3.24
CA TYR A 57 -4.87 9.67 3.12
C TYR A 57 -5.46 9.30 4.49
N LYS A 58 -6.75 8.99 4.50
CA LYS A 58 -7.43 8.42 5.66
C LYS A 58 -7.22 6.91 5.70
N THR A 59 -7.31 6.31 6.89
CA THR A 59 -7.19 4.85 7.09
C THR A 59 -8.17 4.05 6.23
N ASN A 60 -9.36 4.59 5.96
CA ASN A 60 -10.38 3.97 5.11
C ASN A 60 -10.05 4.02 3.60
N GLN A 61 -9.02 4.77 3.19
CA GLN A 61 -8.51 4.80 1.82
C GLN A 61 -7.32 3.85 1.63
N ILE A 62 -6.85 3.20 2.69
CA ILE A 62 -5.75 2.23 2.61
C ILE A 62 -6.32 0.87 2.26
N VAL A 63 -5.84 0.30 1.16
CA VAL A 63 -6.15 -1.07 0.73
C VAL A 63 -4.92 -1.92 1.02
N TRP A 64 -5.08 -2.89 1.91
CA TRP A 64 -4.00 -3.80 2.25
C TRP A 64 -4.02 -5.00 1.30
N LYS A 65 -2.85 -5.35 0.76
CA LYS A 65 -2.69 -6.53 -0.09
C LYS A 65 -1.57 -7.40 0.49
N GLU A 66 -1.81 -8.70 0.57
CA GLU A 66 -0.77 -9.68 0.87
C GLU A 66 0.19 -9.73 -0.35
N ALA A 67 1.47 -9.46 -0.10
CA ALA A 67 2.52 -9.33 -1.12
C ALA A 67 3.59 -10.41 -0.98
#